data_AF-A0A932ZY46-F1
#
_entry.id   AF-A0A932ZY46-F1
#
_cell.length_a   1.000
_cell.length_b   1.000
_cell.length_c   1.000
_cell.angle_alpha   90.00
_cell.angle_beta   90.00
_cell.angle_gamma   90.00
#
_symmetry.space_group_name_H-M   'P 1'
#
loop_
_entity.id
_entity.type
_entity.pdbx_description
1 polymer ?
#
loop_
_entity_poly.entity_id
_entity_poly.type
_entity_poly.pdbx_seq_one_letter_code
_entity_poly.pdbx_strand_id
1 'polypeptide(L)' 'MSRRFFRLAGMLAPLAREMVELMYEFEEPLVLDGTRLAQAFPAFRCTPHQEAVRETLEWFRRNREDR' A
#
# COMPACT_ATOMS: atom_id res chain seq x y z
N MET A 1 -14.14 -2.22 6.45
CA MET A 1 -14.25 -2.29 7.93
C MET A 1 -14.49 -0.86 8.43
N SER A 2 -15.39 -0.59 9.38
CA SER A 2 -15.69 0.79 9.79
C SER A 2 -14.84 1.26 10.99
N ARG A 3 -14.51 2.54 11.07
CA ARG A 3 -13.78 3.13 12.22
C ARG A 3 -14.44 2.88 13.58
N ARG A 4 -15.76 2.73 13.61
CA ARG A 4 -16.53 2.38 14.81
C ARG A 4 -16.21 0.99 15.32
N PHE A 5 -15.98 0.02 14.43
CA PHE A 5 -15.59 -1.34 14.78
C PHE A 5 -14.27 -1.35 15.55
N PHE A 6 -13.23 -0.69 15.04
CA PHE A 6 -11.92 -0.65 15.69
C PHE A 6 -11.93 0.11 17.03
N ARG A 7 -12.75 1.17 17.16
CA ARG A 7 -12.92 1.86 18.45
C ARG A 7 -13.50 0.95 19.54
N LEU A 8 -14.48 0.11 19.19
CA LEU A 8 -15.07 -0.85 20.14
C LEU A 8 -14.09 -2.00 20.45
N ALA A 9 -13.43 -2.53 19.43
CA ALA A 9 -12.43 -3.60 19.61
C ALA A 9 -11.21 -3.13 20.44
N GLY A 10 -10.82 -1.86 20.32
CA GLY A 10 -9.74 -1.24 21.08
C GLY A 10 -9.97 -1.16 22.59
N MET A 11 -11.20 -1.40 23.07
CA MET A 11 -11.50 -1.52 24.50
C MET A 11 -11.04 -2.87 25.09
N LEU A 12 -10.85 -3.89 24.24
CA LEU A 12 -10.52 -5.26 24.64
C LEU A 12 -9.12 -5.67 24.18
N ALA A 13 -8.61 -5.08 23.09
CA ALA A 13 -7.33 -5.42 22.49
C ALA A 13 -6.50 -4.16 22.19
N PRO A 14 -5.30 -3.99 22.78
CA PRO A 14 -4.42 -2.84 22.53
C PRO A 14 -4.08 -2.66 21.05
N LEU A 15 -3.82 -3.75 20.32
CA LEU A 15 -3.55 -3.72 18.88
C LEU A 15 -4.69 -3.08 18.08
N ALA A 16 -5.95 -3.35 18.44
CA ALA A 16 -7.10 -2.78 17.74
C ALA A 16 -7.25 -1.27 17.98
N ARG A 17 -6.73 -0.75 19.10
CA ARG A 17 -6.70 0.68 19.40
C ARG A 17 -5.69 1.41 18.50
N GLU A 18 -4.54 0.81 18.26
CA GLU A 18 -3.52 1.34 17.33
C GLU A 18 -4.04 1.37 15.87
N MET A 19 -4.84 0.37 15.46
CA MET A 19 -5.45 0.34 14.13
C MET A 19 -6.38 1.52 13.82
N VAL A 20 -6.97 2.17 14.84
CA VAL A 20 -7.80 3.37 14.65
C VAL A 20 -6.97 4.54 14.09
N GLU A 21 -5.70 4.64 14.49
CA GLU A 21 -4.78 5.67 14.02
C GLU A 21 -4.32 5.41 12.59
N LEU A 22 -4.23 4.14 12.16
CA LEU A 22 -3.83 3.78 10.79
C LEU A 22 -4.98 3.77 9.78
N MET A 23 -6.22 3.98 10.23
CA MET A 23 -7.38 3.92 9.33
C MET A 23 -7.34 4.95 8.19
N TYR A 24 -6.61 6.06 8.34
CA TYR A 24 -6.45 7.04 7.25
C TYR A 24 -5.83 6.41 5.99
N GLU A 25 -5.00 5.37 6.13
CA GLU A 25 -4.36 4.67 5.02
C GLU A 25 -5.36 3.86 4.17
N PHE A 26 -6.54 3.59 4.72
CA PHE A 26 -7.57 2.76 4.11
C PHE A 26 -8.86 3.51 3.78
N GLU A 27 -9.03 4.74 4.30
CA GLU A 27 -10.24 5.55 4.12
C GLU A 27 -10.15 6.46 2.88
N GLU A 28 -8.96 6.95 2.54
CA GLU A 28 -8.77 7.91 1.44
C GLU A 28 -7.64 7.48 0.49
N PRO A 29 -7.74 7.83 -0.81
CA PRO A 29 -6.65 7.60 -1.75
C PRO A 29 -5.44 8.47 -1.40
N LEU A 30 -4.28 7.82 -1.20
CA LEU A 30 -3.01 8.53 -1.06
C LEU A 30 -2.51 8.98 -2.44
N VAL A 31 -2.70 10.25 -2.77
CA VAL A 31 -2.16 10.85 -4.00
C VAL A 31 -0.75 11.36 -3.74
N LEU A 32 0.24 10.76 -4.40
CA LEU A 32 1.64 11.15 -4.30
C LEU A 32 2.06 12.01 -5.51
N ASP A 33 2.69 13.16 -5.24
CA ASP A 33 3.30 14.00 -6.29
C ASP A 33 4.75 13.54 -6.56
N GLY A 34 4.96 12.99 -7.76
CA GLY A 34 6.26 12.52 -8.22
C GLY A 34 7.19 13.60 -8.78
N THR A 35 6.79 14.88 -8.79
CA THR A 35 7.53 15.95 -9.48
C THR A 35 8.97 16.09 -9.00
N ARG A 36 9.21 16.05 -7.68
CA ARG A 36 10.57 16.14 -7.12
C ARG A 36 11.46 14.96 -7.54
N LEU A 37 10.88 13.75 -7.59
CA LEU A 37 11.59 12.55 -8.04
C LEU A 37 11.96 12.68 -9.52
N ALA A 38 11.02 13.10 -10.37
CA ALA A 38 11.24 13.29 -11.79
C ALA A 38 12.30 14.37 -12.08
N GLN A 39 12.34 15.44 -11.28
CA GLN A 39 13.36 16.49 -11.40
C GLN A 39 14.74 16.02 -10.96
N ALA A 40 14.83 15.31 -9.83
CA ALA A 40 16.09 14.79 -9.32
C ALA A 40 16.68 13.69 -10.21
N PHE A 41 15.83 12.92 -10.91
CA PHE A 41 16.22 11.78 -11.73
C PHE A 41 15.59 11.85 -13.13
N PRO A 42 16.17 12.61 -14.08
CA PRO A 42 15.57 12.85 -15.40
C PRO A 42 15.39 11.59 -16.27
N ALA A 43 16.19 10.55 -16.02
CA ALA A 43 16.09 9.26 -16.70
C ALA A 43 14.96 8.37 -16.12
N PHE A 44 14.43 8.70 -14.94
CA PHE A 44 13.38 7.92 -14.31
C PHE A 44 12.09 7.95 -15.13
N ARG A 45 11.41 6.81 -15.21
CA ARG A 45 10.11 6.64 -15.86
C ARG A 45 9.22 5.87 -14.90
N CYS A 46 8.03 6.41 -14.59
CA CYS A 46 7.05 5.68 -13.81
C CYS A 46 6.59 4.45 -14.59
N THR A 47 6.64 3.27 -13.96
CA THR A 47 6.02 2.07 -14.50
C THR A 47 4.50 2.17 -14.35
N PRO A 48 3.70 2.06 -15.42
CA PRO A 48 2.25 2.03 -15.32
C PRO A 48 1.77 0.89 -14.41
N HIS A 49 0.75 1.13 -13.59
CA HIS A 49 0.27 0.12 -12.62
C HIS A 49 -0.06 -1.25 -13.24
N GLN A 50 -0.67 -1.27 -14.42
CA GLN A 50 -1.01 -2.52 -15.13
C GLN A 50 0.24 -3.33 -15.51
N GLU A 51 1.33 -2.65 -15.87
CA GLU A 51 2.61 -3.27 -16.19
C GLU A 51 3.30 -3.78 -14.93
N ALA A 52 3.38 -2.94 -13.89
CA ALA A 52 3.98 -3.33 -12.61
C ALA A 52 3.32 -4.57 -12.00
N VAL A 53 1.98 -4.64 -12.01
CA VAL A 53 1.22 -5.80 -11.50
C VAL A 53 1.54 -7.06 -12.31
N ARG A 54 1.53 -6.95 -13.65
CA ARG A 54 1.83 -8.08 -14.53
C ARG A 54 3.22 -8.64 -14.28
N GLU A 55 4.24 -7.78 -14.30
CA GLU A 55 5.63 -8.17 -14.09
C GLU A 55 5.85 -8.80 -12.70
N THR A 56 5.23 -8.23 -11.67
CA THR A 56 5.31 -8.76 -10.30
C THR A 56 4.72 -10.16 -10.21
N LEU A 57 3.56 -10.40 -10.84
CA LEU A 57 2.92 -11.73 -10.84
C LEU A 57 3.68 -12.75 -11.69
N GLU A 58 4.29 -12.34 -12.79
CA GLU A 58 5.18 -13.19 -13.59
C GLU A 58 6.44 -13.58 -12.83
N TRP A 59 7.08 -12.62 -12.16
CA TRP A 59 8.19 -12.91 -11.26
C TRP A 59 7.76 -13.87 -10.14
N PHE A 60 6.64 -13.58 -9.46
CA PHE A 60 6.17 -14.40 -8.34
C PHE A 60 5.91 -15.85 -8.75
N ARG A 61 5.26 -16.08 -9.90
CA ARG A 61 5.01 -17.43 -10.41
C ARG A 61 6.30 -18.21 -10.66
N ARG A 62 7.27 -17.59 -11.36
CA ARG A 62 8.58 -18.20 -11.64
C ARG A 62 9.33 -18.60 -10.37
N ASN A 63 9.24 -17.77 -9.32
CA ASN A 63 10.00 -17.98 -8.08
C ASN A 63 9.23 -18.79 -7.02
N ARG A 64 7.95 -19.11 -7.26
CA ARG A 64 7.15 -19.97 -6.37
C ARG A 64 7.29 -21.44 -6.73
N GLU A 65 7.62 -21.77 -7.98
CA GLU A 65 7.85 -23.14 -8.44
C GLU A 65 9.22 -23.71 -7.98
N ASP A 66 10.18 -22.84 -7.61
CA ASP A 66 11.51 -23.22 -7.11
C ASP A 66 11.56 -23.49 -5.58
N ARG A 67 10.41 -23.57 -4.89
CA ARG A 67 10.35 -23.79 -3.43
C ARG A 67 9.51 -24.99 -3.03
#